data_AF-Q17JQ6-F1
#
_entry.id   AF-Q17JQ6-F1
#
_cell.length_a   1.000
_cell.length_b   1.000
_cell.length_c   1.000
_cell.angle_alpha   90.00
_cell.angle_beta   90.00
_cell.angle_gamma   90.00
#
_symmetry.space_group_name_H-M   'P 1'
#
loop_
_entity.id
_entity.type
_entity.pdbx_description
1 polymer ?
#
loop_
_entity_poly.entity_id
_entity_poly.type
_entity_poly.pdbx_seq_one_letter_code
_entity_poly.pdbx_strand_id
1 'polypeptide(L)'
;MKPKVENKKAKNKSAKLKNKATKKRKLEDLDASSDDEGIQLKDTRQSDEPVPKKTKWVNKQRVLVLCARGINHRDRHLMKDLKTLMPHHRSEPKMERWKTLSVVNEMSEMKHCNKVVLFEGRRKRDLYMWLANVEKGPSVKFLIENINTMGEMKLTGNCLRGSRPILSFDQEFSKQPHLAVIKELLTQVFGVPNHHPKSQPFVDRVISFTYLDNRIWYRHFQILSEDGGLAEVGPRFVMNPIKIFEGSFSGDAIWENADYQSPAKHRQLLRKAAKDKYLNKQKQKIDHEVNAPKVTHDFDKYADVFQGDEEEKAKELLEKEEQEEAEEAERKAIEEQHKRMKKKDEMKKLKQLAQAKKTGKALAKGKKKQKTTLKAKKKGKNKVEADDSD
;
A
#
# COMPACT_ATOMS: atom_id res chain seq x y z
N MET A 1 -38.13 15.25 88.76
CA MET A 1 -38.80 16.56 88.84
C MET A 1 -38.35 17.29 90.10
N LYS A 2 -37.50 18.31 89.94
CA LYS A 2 -37.42 19.60 90.67
C LYS A 2 -35.99 20.17 90.53
N PRO A 3 -35.84 21.51 90.48
CA PRO A 3 -34.94 22.15 89.51
C PRO A 3 -33.86 23.07 90.12
N LYS A 4 -33.01 23.55 89.20
CA LYS A 4 -32.03 24.65 89.19
C LYS A 4 -32.07 25.71 90.30
N VAL A 5 -30.87 26.18 90.68
CA VAL A 5 -30.51 27.61 90.79
C VAL A 5 -29.04 27.81 90.33
N GLU A 6 -28.82 28.83 89.49
CA GLU A 6 -27.52 29.32 88.99
C GLU A 6 -26.88 30.34 89.96
N ASN A 7 -25.53 30.44 90.00
CA ASN A 7 -24.82 31.67 89.58
C ASN A 7 -23.27 31.62 89.71
N LYS A 8 -22.64 32.12 88.64
CA LYS A 8 -21.41 32.95 88.50
C LYS A 8 -20.11 32.58 89.21
N LYS A 9 -19.03 32.48 88.42
CA LYS A 9 -17.71 33.13 88.68
C LYS A 9 -16.91 33.29 87.38
N ALA A 10 -16.16 34.39 87.29
CA ALA A 10 -15.43 34.87 86.12
C ALA A 10 -13.90 34.87 86.34
N LYS A 11 -13.16 34.79 85.22
CA LYS A 11 -11.77 35.24 84.91
C LYS A 11 -10.57 34.55 85.61
N ASN A 12 -9.62 34.01 84.83
CA ASN A 12 -8.44 34.77 84.33
C ASN A 12 -7.50 33.95 83.41
N LYS A 13 -6.80 34.70 82.54
CA LYS A 13 -5.85 34.29 81.48
C LYS A 13 -4.50 33.80 82.03
N SER A 14 -3.85 32.86 81.35
CA SER A 14 -2.45 32.48 81.57
C SER A 14 -1.59 32.70 80.32
N ALA A 15 -0.43 33.32 80.52
CA ALA A 15 0.62 33.55 79.54
C ALA A 15 1.60 32.36 79.49
N LYS A 16 2.21 32.10 78.33
CA LYS A 16 3.49 31.37 78.22
C LYS A 16 4.18 31.69 76.88
N LEU A 17 5.24 32.49 76.99
CA LEU A 17 6.31 32.66 76.00
C LEU A 17 7.25 31.45 76.03
N LYS A 18 7.70 30.94 74.87
CA LYS A 18 8.99 30.25 74.72
C LYS A 18 9.57 30.46 73.31
N ASN A 19 10.69 31.16 73.25
CA ASN A 19 11.62 31.24 72.13
C ASN A 19 12.34 29.90 71.90
N LYS A 20 12.62 29.53 70.64
CA LYS A 20 13.78 28.69 70.33
C LYS A 20 14.33 29.00 68.93
N ALA A 21 15.60 29.41 68.94
CA ALA A 21 16.38 29.89 67.82
C ALA A 21 16.86 28.78 66.88
N THR A 22 17.04 29.17 65.62
CA THR A 22 17.56 28.45 64.45
C THR A 22 19.07 28.23 64.53
N LYS A 23 19.54 27.05 64.13
CA LYS A 23 20.97 26.73 63.94
C LYS A 23 21.20 26.36 62.47
N LYS A 24 21.77 27.28 61.68
CA LYS A 24 22.24 27.06 60.29
C LYS A 24 23.59 26.33 60.32
N ARG A 25 23.76 25.31 59.48
CA ARG A 25 25.08 24.76 59.09
C ARG A 25 25.51 25.43 57.79
N LYS A 26 26.76 25.88 57.72
CA LYS A 26 27.46 26.35 56.52
C LYS A 26 27.97 25.14 55.73
N LEU A 27 27.90 25.23 54.40
CA LEU A 27 28.70 24.41 53.48
C LEU A 27 29.40 25.42 52.54
N GLU A 28 30.71 25.23 52.38
CA GLU A 28 31.62 26.09 51.63
C GLU A 28 31.66 25.72 50.14
N ASP A 29 32.03 26.73 49.34
CA ASP A 29 32.08 26.76 47.89
C ASP A 29 33.13 25.84 47.26
N LEU A 30 32.80 25.29 46.08
CA LEU A 30 33.76 24.81 45.08
C LEU A 30 33.28 25.19 43.67
N ASP A 31 33.93 26.23 43.15
CA ASP A 31 34.34 26.58 41.78
C ASP A 31 33.53 26.17 40.52
N ALA A 32 33.11 27.22 39.81
CA ALA A 32 33.39 27.57 38.41
C ALA A 32 33.18 26.56 37.26
N SER A 33 32.23 26.89 36.38
CA SER A 33 32.40 27.12 34.91
C SER A 33 31.25 26.58 34.06
N SER A 34 30.40 27.48 33.57
CA SER A 34 29.71 27.36 32.27
C SER A 34 28.93 28.63 32.01
N ASP A 35 29.36 29.39 31.00
CA ASP A 35 28.64 30.53 30.45
C ASP A 35 27.31 30.06 29.84
N ASP A 36 26.22 30.27 30.57
CA ASP A 36 24.87 30.35 30.02
C ASP A 36 24.33 31.71 30.44
N GLU A 37 23.99 32.57 29.47
CA GLU A 37 23.30 33.84 29.71
C GLU A 37 21.86 33.53 30.17
N GLY A 38 21.77 32.98 31.38
CA GLY A 38 20.56 32.76 32.13
C GLY A 38 20.09 34.10 32.67
N ILE A 39 18.82 34.42 32.41
CA ILE A 39 18.12 35.55 33.00
C ILE A 39 18.30 35.50 34.53
N GLN A 40 19.16 36.36 35.07
CA GLN A 40 19.36 36.49 36.51
C GLN A 40 18.04 36.97 37.14
N LEU A 41 17.36 36.07 37.86
CA LEU A 41 16.21 36.43 38.68
C LEU A 41 16.70 37.31 39.84
N LYS A 42 16.12 38.51 39.96
CA LYS A 42 16.45 39.44 41.05
C LYS A 42 16.12 38.80 42.41
N ASP A 43 17.07 38.88 43.36
CA ASP A 43 16.97 38.29 44.70
C ASP A 43 15.84 38.86 45.57
N THR A 44 15.32 40.04 45.25
CA THR A 44 14.25 40.67 46.03
C THR A 44 13.15 41.17 45.11
N ARG A 45 11.99 40.52 45.22
CA ARG A 45 10.75 40.93 44.57
C ARG A 45 10.02 41.91 45.48
N GLN A 46 9.79 43.13 45.01
CA GLN A 46 8.95 44.08 45.75
C GLN A 46 7.50 43.59 45.76
N SER A 47 6.87 43.59 46.95
CA SER A 47 5.52 43.05 47.18
C SER A 47 4.44 43.73 46.33
N ASP A 48 4.66 45.00 45.98
CA ASP A 48 3.75 45.85 45.20
C ASP A 48 3.96 45.77 43.69
N GLU A 49 4.96 45.02 43.21
CA GLU A 49 5.17 44.86 41.78
C GLU A 49 4.11 43.87 41.25
N PRO A 50 3.14 44.31 40.42
CA PRO A 50 2.10 43.42 39.93
C PRO A 50 2.76 42.26 39.21
N VAL A 51 2.42 41.03 39.64
CA VAL A 51 2.92 39.80 39.00
C VAL A 51 2.80 39.96 37.49
N PRO A 52 3.88 39.82 36.71
CA PRO A 52 3.77 39.88 35.26
C PRO A 52 2.81 38.77 34.84
N LYS A 53 1.58 39.15 34.49
CA LYS A 53 0.57 38.22 33.97
C LYS A 53 1.14 37.74 32.65
N LYS A 54 1.82 36.59 32.65
CA LYS A 54 2.36 36.01 31.43
C LYS A 54 1.23 35.96 30.40
N THR A 55 1.56 36.56 29.27
CA THR A 55 0.68 37.09 28.24
C THR A 55 -0.19 36.01 27.60
N LYS A 56 -1.48 36.35 27.50
CA LYS A 56 -2.50 35.96 26.50
C LYS A 56 -2.27 34.59 25.86
N TRP A 57 -3.19 33.66 26.12
CA TRP A 57 -3.43 32.48 25.28
C TRP A 57 -3.65 32.92 23.82
N VAL A 58 -2.57 32.99 23.03
CA VAL A 58 -2.55 33.52 21.65
C VAL A 58 -3.15 32.50 20.69
N ASN A 59 -2.67 31.26 20.76
CA ASN A 59 -3.14 30.18 19.90
C ASN A 59 -4.35 29.48 20.52
N LYS A 60 -5.56 30.01 20.32
CA LYS A 60 -6.80 29.44 20.85
C LYS A 60 -7.32 28.29 19.99
N GLN A 61 -6.60 27.16 20.00
CA GLN A 61 -7.07 25.94 19.34
C GLN A 61 -8.05 25.18 20.23
N ARG A 62 -9.16 24.76 19.63
CA ARG A 62 -10.15 23.86 20.22
C ARG A 62 -10.48 22.78 19.21
N VAL A 63 -10.35 21.53 19.64
CA VAL A 63 -10.51 20.36 18.77
C VAL A 63 -11.78 19.63 19.18
N LEU A 64 -12.72 19.50 18.25
CA LEU A 64 -13.91 18.70 18.43
C LEU A 64 -13.61 17.24 18.12
N VAL A 65 -13.83 16.34 19.09
CA VAL A 65 -13.65 14.90 18.90
C VAL A 65 -15.01 14.23 18.81
N LEU A 66 -15.39 13.85 17.60
CA LEU A 66 -16.67 13.24 17.23
C LEU A 66 -16.52 11.76 16.88
N CYS A 67 -17.63 11.03 16.99
CA CYS A 67 -17.74 9.72 16.39
C CYS A 67 -19.11 9.50 15.75
N ALA A 68 -19.11 8.81 14.62
CA ALA A 68 -20.33 8.33 13.98
C ALA A 68 -20.81 7.04 14.64
N ARG A 69 -22.11 6.75 14.53
CA ARG A 69 -22.66 5.45 14.91
C ARG A 69 -21.98 4.30 14.13
N GLY A 70 -21.69 3.18 14.80
CA GLY A 70 -21.11 1.99 14.15
C GLY A 70 -19.60 1.80 14.34
N ILE A 71 -18.98 2.53 15.25
CA ILE A 71 -17.60 2.29 15.74
C ILE A 71 -17.50 1.02 16.59
N ASN A 72 -16.34 0.38 16.57
CA ASN A 72 -16.05 -0.82 17.36
C ASN A 72 -15.74 -0.48 18.84
N HIS A 73 -15.62 -1.49 19.70
CA HIS A 73 -15.18 -1.33 21.09
C HIS A 73 -13.75 -0.79 21.18
N ARG A 74 -12.81 -1.32 20.41
CA ARG A 74 -11.42 -0.87 20.37
C ARG A 74 -11.30 0.59 19.92
N ASP A 75 -12.03 0.97 18.87
CA ASP A 75 -12.07 2.36 18.39
C ASP A 75 -12.62 3.34 19.44
N ARG A 76 -13.55 2.90 20.29
CA ARG A 76 -14.06 3.73 21.41
C ARG A 76 -12.97 4.00 22.44
N HIS A 77 -12.11 3.02 22.73
CA HIS A 77 -10.98 3.20 23.63
C HIS A 77 -9.92 4.10 23.00
N LEU A 78 -9.60 3.94 21.71
CA LEU A 78 -8.72 4.88 20.99
C LEU A 78 -9.22 6.32 21.08
N MET A 79 -10.53 6.54 20.88
CA MET A 79 -11.13 7.87 21.03
C MET A 79 -11.00 8.41 22.47
N LYS A 80 -11.16 7.57 23.49
CA LYS A 80 -10.98 7.97 24.89
C LYS A 80 -9.52 8.29 25.21
N ASP A 81 -8.59 7.52 24.64
CA ASP A 81 -7.15 7.75 24.79
C ASP A 81 -6.78 9.11 24.21
N LEU A 82 -7.23 9.43 22.99
CA LEU A 82 -7.00 10.74 22.38
C LEU A 82 -7.64 11.90 23.17
N LYS A 83 -8.83 11.71 23.74
CA LYS A 83 -9.47 12.70 24.63
C LYS A 83 -8.65 12.92 25.90
N THR A 84 -8.06 11.85 26.45
CA THR A 84 -7.21 11.93 27.64
C THR A 84 -5.88 12.62 27.33
N LEU A 85 -5.35 12.41 26.12
CA LEU A 85 -4.12 13.06 25.67
C LEU A 85 -4.34 14.56 25.41
N MET A 86 -5.37 14.97 24.68
CA MET A 86 -5.55 16.37 24.27
C MET A 86 -6.41 17.17 25.27
N PRO A 87 -5.88 18.14 26.04
CA PRO A 87 -6.66 18.89 27.02
C PRO A 87 -7.62 19.92 26.40
N HIS A 88 -7.35 20.36 25.18
CA HIS A 88 -8.15 21.29 24.38
C HIS A 88 -9.25 20.58 23.57
N HIS A 89 -9.51 19.30 23.85
CA HIS A 89 -10.59 18.57 23.21
C HIS A 89 -11.97 19.02 23.74
N ARG A 90 -12.97 18.95 22.87
CA ARG A 90 -14.39 19.02 23.21
C ARG A 90 -15.06 17.73 22.72
N SER A 91 -15.76 17.07 23.63
CA SER A 91 -16.52 15.88 23.30
C SER A 91 -17.95 16.23 22.90
N GLU A 92 -18.48 15.47 21.96
CA GLU A 92 -19.89 15.44 21.60
C GLU A 92 -20.46 14.01 21.68
N PRO A 93 -21.79 13.87 21.76
CA PRO A 93 -22.44 12.59 21.58
C PRO A 93 -22.25 12.10 20.15
N LYS A 94 -22.59 10.82 19.93
CA LYS A 94 -22.38 10.19 18.63
C LYS A 94 -23.36 10.75 17.61
N MET A 95 -22.85 11.22 16.48
CA MET A 95 -23.70 11.66 15.37
C MET A 95 -24.31 10.45 14.64
N GLU A 96 -25.49 10.67 14.05
CA GLU A 96 -26.05 9.73 13.10
C GLU A 96 -25.30 9.79 11.77
N ARG A 97 -25.33 8.67 11.03
CA ARG A 97 -24.68 8.60 9.73
C ARG A 97 -25.62 9.22 8.70
N TRP A 98 -25.43 10.49 8.40
CA TRP A 98 -26.09 11.15 7.28
C TRP A 98 -25.30 10.97 5.98
N LYS A 99 -25.95 11.28 4.85
CA LYS A 99 -25.30 11.28 3.53
C LYS A 99 -24.30 12.43 3.37
N THR A 100 -24.52 13.54 4.09
CA THR A 100 -23.73 14.77 4.00
C THR A 100 -23.05 15.03 5.32
N LEU A 101 -21.75 15.35 5.30
CA LEU A 101 -20.94 15.60 6.49
C LEU A 101 -20.93 17.09 6.90
N SER A 102 -21.65 17.97 6.21
CA SER A 102 -21.75 19.41 6.53
C SER A 102 -22.28 19.68 7.95
N VAL A 103 -23.12 18.79 8.49
CA VAL A 103 -23.63 18.85 9.88
C VAL A 103 -22.50 18.92 10.90
N VAL A 104 -21.32 18.40 10.56
CA VAL A 104 -20.13 18.45 11.42
C VAL A 104 -19.63 19.89 11.61
N ASN A 105 -19.74 20.73 10.57
CA ASN A 105 -19.34 22.13 10.64
C ASN A 105 -20.26 22.92 11.58
N GLU A 106 -21.57 22.69 11.49
CA GLU A 106 -22.57 23.30 12.40
C GLU A 106 -22.31 22.89 13.86
N MET A 107 -22.03 21.60 14.11
CA MET A 107 -21.67 21.12 15.45
C MET A 107 -20.40 21.78 15.99
N SER A 108 -19.39 21.99 15.13
CA SER A 108 -18.18 22.68 15.55
C SER A 108 -18.39 24.17 15.79
N GLU A 109 -19.28 24.83 15.06
CA GLU A 109 -19.63 26.23 15.27
C GLU A 109 -20.37 26.42 16.60
N MET A 110 -21.36 25.57 16.89
CA MET A 110 -22.10 25.59 18.17
C MET A 110 -21.17 25.43 19.39
N LYS A 111 -20.07 24.68 19.26
CA LYS A 111 -19.07 24.50 20.32
C LYS A 111 -17.85 25.39 20.22
N HIS A 112 -17.81 26.31 19.26
CA HIS A 112 -16.67 27.17 18.96
C HIS A 112 -15.35 26.37 18.86
N CYS A 113 -15.36 25.34 18.02
CA CYS A 113 -14.21 24.49 17.75
C CYS A 113 -13.64 24.82 16.37
N ASN A 114 -12.33 25.05 16.30
CA ASN A 114 -11.67 25.44 15.05
C ASN A 114 -11.29 24.20 14.23
N LYS A 115 -11.07 23.08 14.91
CA LYS A 115 -10.60 21.81 14.31
C LYS A 115 -11.53 20.67 14.68
N VAL A 116 -11.64 19.69 13.81
CA VAL A 116 -12.48 18.50 14.02
C VAL A 116 -11.69 17.24 13.76
N VAL A 117 -11.86 16.27 14.66
CA VAL A 117 -11.47 14.88 14.51
C VAL A 117 -12.75 14.05 14.52
N LEU A 118 -13.10 13.45 13.39
CA LEU A 118 -14.29 12.60 13.26
C LEU A 118 -13.89 11.15 13.03
N PHE A 119 -14.34 10.28 13.93
CA PHE A 119 -14.24 8.82 13.78
C PHE A 119 -15.45 8.26 13.05
N GLU A 120 -15.25 7.76 11.83
CA GLU A 120 -16.27 7.14 11.02
C GLU A 120 -16.09 5.61 11.00
N GLY A 121 -16.93 4.90 11.76
CA GLY A 121 -16.96 3.43 11.74
C GLY A 121 -17.81 2.89 10.59
N ARG A 122 -17.23 2.00 9.77
CA ARG A 122 -17.93 1.27 8.70
C ARG A 122 -17.99 -0.22 9.03
N ARG A 123 -19.21 -0.80 8.95
CA ARG A 123 -19.48 -2.23 9.22
C ARG A 123 -18.90 -2.74 10.56
N LYS A 124 -18.69 -1.87 11.55
CA LYS A 124 -18.06 -2.17 12.85
C LYS A 124 -16.67 -2.82 12.75
N ARG A 125 -15.98 -2.68 11.61
CA ARG A 125 -14.69 -3.33 11.34
C ARG A 125 -13.64 -2.35 10.84
N ASP A 126 -14.03 -1.47 9.92
CA ASP A 126 -13.11 -0.51 9.32
C ASP A 126 -13.32 0.85 9.99
N LEU A 127 -12.22 1.48 10.38
CA LEU A 127 -12.22 2.80 11.00
C LEU A 127 -11.62 3.82 10.04
N TYR A 128 -12.39 4.85 9.75
CA TYR A 128 -11.91 6.02 9.06
C TYR A 128 -11.81 7.17 10.04
N MET A 129 -10.78 8.00 9.89
CA MET A 129 -10.64 9.23 10.65
C MET A 129 -10.55 10.39 9.70
N TRP A 130 -11.36 11.40 9.97
CA TRP A 130 -11.30 12.66 9.28
C TRP A 130 -10.68 13.69 10.19
N LEU A 131 -9.73 14.44 9.65
CA LEU A 131 -9.19 15.63 10.30
C LEU A 131 -9.53 16.83 9.43
N ALA A 132 -10.14 17.86 10.01
CA ALA A 132 -10.60 19.02 9.25
C ALA A 132 -10.36 20.32 10.01
N ASN A 133 -10.15 21.38 9.23
CA ASN A 133 -10.20 22.75 9.72
C ASN A 133 -11.53 23.38 9.30
N VAL A 134 -12.32 23.84 10.28
CA VAL A 134 -13.75 24.17 10.10
C VAL A 134 -13.94 25.41 9.23
N GLU A 135 -13.14 26.46 9.45
CA GLU A 135 -13.38 27.77 8.84
C GLU A 135 -13.07 27.81 7.34
N LYS A 136 -11.94 27.24 6.92
CA LYS A 136 -11.43 27.37 5.53
C LYS A 136 -11.22 26.02 4.82
N GLY A 137 -11.42 24.89 5.49
CA GLY A 137 -10.75 23.65 5.08
C GLY A 137 -9.24 23.75 5.33
N PRO A 138 -8.41 22.74 4.95
CA PRO A 138 -8.74 21.52 4.23
C PRO A 138 -9.29 20.42 5.15
N SER A 139 -9.79 19.33 4.55
CA SER A 139 -10.11 18.10 5.27
C SER A 139 -9.38 16.90 4.68
N VAL A 140 -8.88 16.03 5.55
CA VAL A 140 -8.12 14.84 5.16
C VAL A 140 -8.79 13.62 5.72
N LYS A 141 -8.99 12.63 4.84
CA LYS A 141 -9.56 11.33 5.19
C LYS A 141 -8.44 10.30 5.30
N PHE A 142 -8.37 9.63 6.44
CA PHE A 142 -7.45 8.53 6.70
C PHE A 142 -8.23 7.23 6.92
N LEU A 143 -7.67 6.12 6.44
CA LEU A 143 -7.98 4.79 6.95
C LEU A 143 -7.05 4.52 8.14
N ILE A 144 -7.62 4.16 9.29
CA ILE A 144 -6.82 3.77 10.45
C ILE A 144 -6.63 2.25 10.44
N GLU A 145 -5.38 1.83 10.50
CA GLU A 145 -4.95 0.44 10.59
C GLU A 145 -4.12 0.23 11.88
N ASN A 146 -3.93 -1.05 12.25
CA ASN A 146 -3.07 -1.47 13.36
C ASN A 146 -3.29 -0.69 14.67
N ILE A 147 -4.55 -0.56 15.09
CA ILE A 147 -4.92 0.12 16.33
C ILE A 147 -4.55 -0.76 17.52
N ASN A 148 -3.71 -0.22 18.40
CA ASN A 148 -3.41 -0.71 19.73
C ASN A 148 -3.68 0.41 20.74
N THR A 149 -4.64 0.18 21.63
CA THR A 149 -5.03 1.17 22.64
C THR A 149 -4.09 1.14 23.84
N MET A 150 -4.09 2.20 24.66
CA MET A 150 -3.27 2.25 25.87
C MET A 150 -3.61 1.11 26.85
N GLY A 151 -4.88 0.71 26.92
CA GLY A 151 -5.34 -0.33 27.86
C GLY A 151 -5.04 -1.77 27.41
N GLU A 152 -4.80 -2.00 26.12
CA GLU A 152 -4.51 -3.34 25.58
C GLU A 152 -3.01 -3.67 25.67
N MET A 153 -2.17 -2.65 25.64
CA MET A 153 -0.72 -2.80 25.57
C MET A 153 -0.10 -2.68 26.97
N LYS A 154 0.68 -3.68 27.38
CA LYS A 154 1.43 -3.66 28.64
C LYS A 154 2.71 -2.82 28.51
N LEU A 155 2.56 -1.56 28.10
CA LEU A 155 3.67 -0.63 28.03
C LEU A 155 4.04 -0.11 29.42
N THR A 156 5.31 0.24 29.58
CA THR A 156 5.88 0.70 30.85
C THR A 156 5.80 2.22 31.04
N GLY A 157 5.59 2.98 29.96
CA GLY A 157 5.53 4.44 30.02
C GLY A 157 4.19 4.96 30.54
N ASN A 158 4.24 6.07 31.27
CA ASN A 158 3.10 6.82 31.76
C ASN A 158 3.35 8.33 31.61
N CYS A 159 2.41 9.10 31.09
CA CYS A 159 2.59 10.54 30.92
C CYS A 159 1.55 11.36 31.70
N LEU A 160 1.92 12.57 32.09
CA LEU A 160 0.99 13.54 32.66
C LEU A 160 -0.15 13.86 31.68
N ARG A 161 -1.39 13.76 32.17
CA ARG A 161 -2.59 14.11 31.39
C ARG A 161 -2.60 15.61 31.10
N GLY A 162 -2.75 15.97 29.84
CA GLY A 162 -2.78 17.36 29.40
C GLY A 162 -1.43 18.08 29.39
N SER A 163 -0.31 17.37 29.55
CA SER A 163 1.02 17.95 29.28
C SER A 163 1.17 18.34 27.82
N ARG A 164 2.07 19.28 27.52
CA ARG A 164 2.30 19.71 26.14
C ARG A 164 3.23 18.71 25.46
N PRO A 165 2.81 18.03 24.38
CA PRO A 165 3.67 17.08 23.69
C PRO A 165 4.67 17.82 22.79
N ILE A 166 5.87 17.24 22.66
CA ILE A 166 6.76 17.54 21.53
C ILE A 166 6.25 16.73 20.34
N LEU A 167 6.12 17.37 19.18
CA LEU A 167 5.75 16.68 17.94
C LEU A 167 7.02 16.45 17.13
N SER A 168 7.37 15.19 16.93
CA SER A 168 8.46 14.78 16.05
C SER A 168 7.86 14.34 14.71
N PHE A 169 8.34 14.94 13.62
CA PHE A 169 7.94 14.61 12.27
C PHE A 169 9.15 14.14 11.48
N ASP A 170 8.94 13.12 10.65
CA ASP A 170 9.92 12.70 9.66
C ASP A 170 10.26 13.80 8.65
N GLN A 171 11.46 13.75 8.08
CA GLN A 171 11.91 14.68 7.05
C GLN A 171 11.09 14.56 5.77
N GLU A 172 10.50 13.38 5.51
CA GLU A 172 9.68 13.12 4.32
C GLU A 172 8.43 14.01 4.24
N PHE A 173 7.91 14.46 5.40
CA PHE A 173 6.77 15.38 5.44
C PHE A 173 7.05 16.75 4.83
N SER A 174 8.32 17.15 4.73
CA SER A 174 8.72 18.40 4.08
C SER A 174 9.03 18.22 2.59
N LYS A 175 9.24 16.99 2.11
CA LYS A 175 9.57 16.71 0.71
C LYS A 175 8.34 16.71 -0.19
N GLN A 176 7.24 16.10 0.27
CA GLN A 176 6.02 15.96 -0.51
C GLN A 176 4.97 17.02 -0.10
N PRO A 177 4.33 17.71 -1.07
CA PRO A 177 3.42 18.81 -0.76
C PRO A 177 2.16 18.36 0.00
N HIS A 178 1.61 17.20 -0.35
CA HIS A 178 0.43 16.65 0.33
C HIS A 178 0.73 16.25 1.77
N LEU A 179 1.95 15.76 2.06
CA LEU A 179 2.40 15.49 3.42
C LEU A 179 2.66 16.78 4.21
N ALA A 180 3.15 17.85 3.58
CA ALA A 180 3.34 19.14 4.23
C ALA A 180 2.01 19.71 4.75
N VAL A 181 0.93 19.60 3.95
CA VAL A 181 -0.42 19.97 4.38
C VAL A 181 -0.89 19.10 5.55
N ILE A 182 -0.64 17.79 5.50
CA ILE A 182 -0.99 16.87 6.58
C ILE A 182 -0.19 17.20 7.86
N LYS A 183 1.11 17.53 7.74
CA LYS A 183 1.97 17.93 8.86
C LYS A 183 1.43 19.17 9.56
N GLU A 184 1.06 20.20 8.82
CA GLU A 184 0.43 21.40 9.38
C GLU A 184 -0.88 21.08 10.11
N LEU A 185 -1.72 20.24 9.50
CA LEU A 185 -3.00 19.84 10.10
C LEU A 185 -2.78 19.04 11.40
N LEU A 186 -1.88 18.06 11.38
CA LEU A 186 -1.52 17.25 12.55
C LEU A 186 -0.92 18.12 13.66
N THR A 187 -0.07 19.08 13.31
CA THR A 187 0.53 20.03 14.26
C THR A 187 -0.54 20.82 14.99
N GLN A 188 -1.57 21.30 14.26
CA GLN A 188 -2.65 22.08 14.84
C GLN A 188 -3.68 21.23 15.62
N VAL A 189 -3.82 19.94 15.31
CA VAL A 189 -4.75 19.04 16.02
C VAL A 189 -4.11 18.49 17.29
N PHE A 190 -2.92 17.90 17.19
CA PHE A 190 -2.24 17.23 18.30
C PHE A 190 -1.39 18.18 19.14
N GLY A 191 -1.06 19.36 18.61
CA GLY A 191 -0.39 20.42 19.36
C GLY A 191 -1.30 20.98 20.47
N VAL A 192 -0.79 21.01 21.70
CA VAL A 192 -1.50 21.60 22.83
C VAL A 192 -1.11 23.08 22.94
N PRO A 193 -2.07 24.01 22.89
CA PRO A 193 -1.75 25.43 22.91
C PRO A 193 -1.14 25.85 24.25
N ASN A 194 -0.19 26.77 24.20
CA ASN A 194 0.48 27.27 25.41
C ASN A 194 -0.52 28.02 26.31
N HIS A 195 -0.41 27.81 27.62
CA HIS A 195 -1.30 28.38 28.63
C HIS A 195 -2.78 28.03 28.47
N HIS A 196 -3.10 26.85 27.93
CA HIS A 196 -4.46 26.34 27.99
C HIS A 196 -4.87 26.11 29.47
N PRO A 197 -6.11 26.42 29.88
CA PRO A 197 -6.50 26.30 31.29
C PRO A 197 -6.32 24.90 31.91
N LYS A 198 -6.33 23.86 31.06
CA LYS A 198 -6.12 22.46 31.45
C LYS A 198 -4.73 21.91 31.08
N SER A 199 -3.86 22.71 30.48
CA SER A 199 -2.51 22.23 30.13
C SER A 199 -1.60 22.25 31.34
N GLN A 200 -0.82 21.20 31.52
CA GLN A 200 0.26 21.19 32.49
C GLN A 200 1.48 21.93 31.94
N PRO A 201 2.30 22.58 32.80
CA PRO A 201 3.45 23.36 32.36
C PRO A 201 4.61 22.49 31.86
N PHE A 202 4.76 21.26 32.39
CA PHE A 202 5.86 20.36 32.07
C PHE A 202 5.65 19.64 30.73
N VAL A 203 6.77 19.37 30.06
CA VAL A 203 6.87 18.59 28.84
C VAL A 203 7.40 17.22 29.20
N ASP A 204 6.53 16.22 29.15
CA ASP A 204 6.81 14.85 29.64
C ASP A 204 6.70 13.81 28.52
N ARG A 205 6.27 14.22 27.32
CA ARG A 205 5.91 13.28 26.26
C ARG A 205 6.22 13.79 24.86
N VAL A 206 6.46 12.83 23.98
CA VAL A 206 6.75 13.04 22.56
C VAL A 206 5.76 12.22 21.74
N ILE A 207 5.15 12.86 20.75
CA ILE A 207 4.36 12.19 19.72
C ILE A 207 5.23 12.16 18.46
N SER A 208 5.45 10.96 17.93
CA SER A 208 6.24 10.74 16.72
C SER A 208 5.33 10.37 15.55
N PHE A 209 5.53 11.04 14.43
CA PHE A 209 4.93 10.74 13.14
C PHE A 209 6.03 10.32 12.17
N THR A 210 6.08 9.03 11.86
CA THR A 210 7.05 8.46 10.91
C THR A 210 6.32 8.11 9.62
N TYR A 211 6.88 8.46 8.46
CA TYR A 211 6.30 8.09 7.17
C TYR A 211 7.06 6.86 6.65
N LEU A 212 6.33 5.76 6.40
CA LEU A 212 6.92 4.51 5.92
C LEU A 212 5.85 3.72 5.16
N ASP A 213 6.22 3.16 4.00
CA ASP A 213 5.33 2.42 3.09
C ASP A 213 4.04 3.17 2.74
N ASN A 214 4.18 4.46 2.41
CA ASN A 214 3.08 5.38 2.10
C ASN A 214 2.05 5.53 3.23
N ARG A 215 2.44 5.22 4.46
CA ARG A 215 1.60 5.27 5.66
C ARG A 215 2.27 6.07 6.76
N ILE A 216 1.46 6.71 7.58
CA ILE A 216 1.93 7.51 8.71
C ILE A 216 1.76 6.68 9.99
N TRP A 217 2.86 6.39 10.64
CA TRP A 217 2.90 5.68 11.91
C TRP A 217 2.80 6.69 13.06
N TYR A 218 1.79 6.52 13.90
CA TYR A 218 1.63 7.29 15.14
C TYR A 218 2.21 6.49 16.31
N ARG A 219 3.17 7.08 17.01
CA ARG A 219 3.71 6.56 18.27
C ARG A 219 3.75 7.64 19.34
N HIS A 220 3.62 7.23 20.58
CA HIS A 220 3.57 8.13 21.72
C HIS A 220 4.49 7.61 22.84
N PHE A 221 5.45 8.45 23.20
CA PHE A 221 6.54 8.17 24.11
C PHE A 221 6.50 9.12 25.31
N GLN A 222 6.91 8.62 26.47
CA GLN A 222 7.25 9.39 27.66
C GLN A 222 8.75 9.67 27.65
N ILE A 223 9.13 10.85 28.12
CA ILE A 223 10.52 11.23 28.41
C ILE A 223 10.83 10.77 29.84
N LEU A 224 11.74 9.80 30.00
CA LEU A 224 12.08 9.26 31.33
C LEU A 224 13.19 10.05 32.02
N SER A 225 14.23 10.37 31.26
CA SER A 225 15.44 11.01 31.76
C SER A 225 15.82 12.17 30.86
N GLU A 226 16.53 13.15 31.42
CA GLU A 226 17.09 14.27 30.67
C GLU A 226 18.09 13.81 29.59
N ASP A 227 18.69 12.63 29.77
CA ASP A 227 19.59 11.96 28.81
C ASP A 227 18.88 11.45 27.53
N GLY A 228 17.57 11.66 27.38
CA GLY A 228 16.82 11.30 26.17
C GLY A 228 16.27 9.87 26.16
N GLY A 229 16.22 9.19 27.31
CA GLY A 229 15.55 7.90 27.43
C GLY A 229 14.04 8.01 27.17
N LEU A 230 13.53 7.25 26.19
CA LEU A 230 12.11 7.23 25.83
C LEU A 230 11.48 5.89 26.18
N ALA A 231 10.36 5.91 26.90
CA ALA A 231 9.51 4.73 27.09
C ALA A 231 8.21 4.91 26.32
N GLU A 232 7.71 3.85 25.71
CA GLU A 232 6.43 3.93 25.01
C GLU A 232 5.26 3.98 26.01
N VAL A 233 4.23 4.77 25.69
CA VAL A 233 2.97 4.89 26.46
C VAL A 233 1.78 4.35 25.66
N GLY A 234 1.77 4.61 24.34
CA GLY A 234 0.62 4.35 23.46
C GLY A 234 -0.39 5.51 23.44
N PRO A 235 -1.44 5.46 22.60
CA PRO A 235 -1.81 4.40 21.68
C PRO A 235 -0.87 4.32 20.47
N ARG A 236 -0.87 3.17 19.78
CA ARG A 236 -0.23 3.01 18.46
C ARG A 236 -1.32 2.84 17.42
N PHE A 237 -1.15 3.50 16.29
CA PHE A 237 -1.99 3.26 15.12
C PHE A 237 -1.27 3.76 13.87
N VAL A 238 -1.72 3.26 12.73
CA VAL A 238 -1.21 3.64 11.42
C VAL A 238 -2.31 4.37 10.68
N MET A 239 -1.98 5.52 10.11
CA MET A 239 -2.88 6.32 9.29
C MET A 239 -2.47 6.17 7.83
N ASN A 240 -3.36 5.63 7.01
CA ASN A 240 -3.20 5.57 5.56
C ASN A 240 -4.00 6.72 4.93
N PRO A 241 -3.35 7.74 4.33
CA PRO A 241 -4.06 8.87 3.72
C PRO A 241 -4.82 8.42 2.47
N ILE A 242 -6.10 8.79 2.37
CA ILE A 242 -6.98 8.39 1.27
C ILE A 242 -7.15 9.54 0.29
N LYS A 243 -7.70 10.66 0.78
CA LYS A 243 -8.01 11.85 0.00
C LYS A 243 -7.86 13.10 0.85
N ILE A 244 -7.47 14.19 0.21
CA ILE A 244 -7.46 15.55 0.74
C ILE A 244 -8.50 16.35 -0.03
N PHE A 245 -9.38 17.01 0.71
CA PHE A 245 -10.42 17.88 0.17
C PHE A 245 -10.09 19.34 0.44
N GLU A 246 -10.53 20.21 -0.46
CA GLU A 246 -10.35 21.66 -0.35
C GLU A 246 -11.08 22.25 0.86
N GLY A 247 -12.34 21.88 1.05
CA GLY A 247 -13.17 22.38 2.13
C GLY A 247 -13.21 21.50 3.37
N SER A 248 -13.94 21.99 4.39
CA SER A 248 -14.26 21.21 5.59
C SER A 248 -15.43 20.27 5.32
N PHE A 249 -15.13 18.98 5.08
CA PHE A 249 -16.12 17.94 4.77
C PHE A 249 -16.97 18.20 3.50
N SER A 250 -16.55 19.16 2.69
CA SER A 250 -17.16 19.58 1.43
C SER A 250 -16.06 19.97 0.44
N GLY A 251 -16.43 20.12 -0.84
CA GLY A 251 -15.52 20.48 -1.91
C GLY A 251 -14.87 19.28 -2.61
N ASP A 252 -14.11 19.59 -3.65
CA ASP A 252 -13.47 18.58 -4.50
C ASP A 252 -12.21 18.02 -3.85
N ALA A 253 -11.83 16.81 -4.30
CA ALA A 253 -10.62 16.15 -3.84
C ALA A 253 -9.40 16.74 -4.57
N ILE A 254 -8.58 17.51 -3.85
CA ILE A 254 -7.33 18.09 -4.38
C ILE A 254 -6.30 17.00 -4.63
N TRP A 255 -6.29 15.99 -3.77
CA TRP A 255 -5.34 14.88 -3.86
C TRP A 255 -6.01 13.56 -3.47
N GLU A 256 -5.68 12.51 -4.21
CA GLU A 256 -6.11 11.14 -3.97
C GLU A 256 -4.90 10.21 -4.01
N ASN A 257 -4.85 9.28 -3.05
CA ASN A 257 -3.82 8.27 -2.99
C ASN A 257 -4.13 7.14 -3.99
N ALA A 258 -3.27 6.97 -5.00
CA ALA A 258 -3.41 5.91 -6.02
C ALA A 258 -3.22 4.51 -5.43
N ASP A 259 -2.36 4.37 -4.42
CA ASP A 259 -2.03 3.08 -3.80
C ASP A 259 -3.10 2.62 -2.80
N TYR A 260 -4.01 3.52 -2.42
CA TYR A 260 -5.03 3.23 -1.44
C TYR A 260 -6.07 2.23 -1.98
N GLN A 261 -6.16 1.08 -1.32
CA GLN A 261 -7.23 0.13 -1.54
C GLN A 261 -8.16 0.06 -0.34
N SER A 262 -9.46 0.26 -0.58
CA SER A 262 -10.42 0.11 0.52
C SER A 262 -10.44 -1.32 1.06
N PRO A 263 -10.56 -1.52 2.38
CA PRO A 263 -10.66 -2.86 2.98
C PRO A 263 -11.85 -3.66 2.44
N ALA A 264 -12.92 -2.98 2.02
CA ALA A 264 -14.06 -3.60 1.37
C ALA A 264 -13.69 -4.20 -0.01
N LYS A 265 -12.97 -3.44 -0.84
CA LYS A 265 -12.46 -3.90 -2.15
C LYS A 265 -11.44 -5.02 -1.97
N HIS A 266 -10.51 -4.89 -1.03
CA HIS A 266 -9.53 -5.95 -0.73
C HIS A 266 -10.23 -7.28 -0.35
N ARG A 267 -11.23 -7.23 0.53
CA ARG A 267 -12.01 -8.43 0.88
C ARG A 267 -12.84 -8.97 -0.29
N GLN A 268 -13.33 -8.11 -1.18
CA GLN A 268 -14.03 -8.53 -2.39
C GLN A 268 -13.09 -9.27 -3.35
N LEU A 269 -11.85 -8.77 -3.52
CA LEU A 269 -10.82 -9.42 -4.32
C LEU A 269 -10.46 -10.79 -3.76
N LEU A 270 -10.25 -10.91 -2.44
CA LEU A 270 -10.00 -12.21 -1.78
C LEU A 270 -11.16 -13.20 -1.99
N ARG A 271 -12.41 -12.72 -1.90
CA ARG A 271 -13.60 -13.55 -2.17
C ARG A 271 -13.69 -13.96 -3.63
N LYS A 272 -13.32 -13.07 -4.56
CA LYS A 272 -13.30 -13.36 -6.00
C LYS A 272 -12.23 -14.41 -6.33
N ALA A 273 -11.01 -14.23 -5.83
CA ALA A 273 -9.93 -15.21 -5.98
C ALA A 273 -10.30 -16.59 -5.41
N ALA A 274 -11.00 -16.63 -4.27
CA ALA A 274 -11.51 -17.88 -3.70
C ALA A 274 -12.57 -18.56 -4.58
N LYS A 275 -13.45 -17.78 -5.23
CA LYS A 275 -14.42 -18.30 -6.22
C LYS A 275 -13.72 -18.80 -7.49
N ASP A 276 -12.74 -18.05 -7.98
CA ASP A 276 -11.98 -18.41 -9.18
C ASP A 276 -11.22 -19.72 -8.97
N LYS A 277 -10.73 -20.01 -7.75
CA LYS A 277 -10.12 -21.31 -7.42
C LYS A 277 -11.09 -22.48 -7.61
N TYR A 278 -12.36 -22.33 -7.24
CA TYR A 278 -13.38 -23.37 -7.46
C TYR A 278 -13.67 -23.56 -8.95
N LEU A 279 -13.83 -22.47 -9.69
CA LEU A 279 -14.04 -22.51 -11.14
C LEU A 279 -12.84 -23.13 -11.85
N ASN A 280 -11.62 -22.79 -11.46
CA ASN A 280 -10.40 -23.37 -12.02
C ASN A 280 -10.31 -24.87 -11.74
N LYS A 281 -10.74 -25.34 -10.55
CA LYS A 281 -10.80 -26.78 -10.26
C LYS A 281 -11.83 -27.50 -11.13
N GLN A 282 -13.00 -26.90 -11.35
CA GLN A 282 -14.00 -27.48 -12.25
C GLN A 282 -13.50 -27.50 -13.71
N LYS A 283 -12.90 -26.40 -14.18
CA LYS A 283 -12.27 -26.34 -15.50
C LYS A 283 -11.19 -27.39 -15.64
N GLN A 284 -10.26 -27.50 -14.69
CA GLN A 284 -9.23 -28.55 -14.71
C GLN A 284 -9.82 -29.96 -14.75
N LYS A 285 -10.95 -30.21 -14.07
CA LYS A 285 -11.61 -31.51 -14.14
C LYS A 285 -12.19 -31.77 -15.54
N ILE A 286 -12.87 -30.79 -16.12
CA ILE A 286 -13.42 -30.86 -17.48
C ILE A 286 -12.28 -31.01 -18.50
N ASP A 287 -11.22 -30.20 -18.39
CA ASP A 287 -10.06 -30.24 -19.27
C ASP A 287 -9.33 -31.58 -19.15
N HIS A 288 -9.26 -32.17 -17.95
CA HIS A 288 -8.73 -33.52 -17.76
C HIS A 288 -9.63 -34.57 -18.40
N GLU A 289 -10.95 -34.49 -18.25
CA GLU A 289 -11.89 -35.42 -18.88
C GLU A 289 -11.84 -35.34 -20.42
N VAL A 290 -11.68 -34.13 -20.97
CA VAL A 290 -11.57 -33.89 -22.43
C VAL A 290 -10.21 -34.34 -22.96
N ASN A 291 -9.12 -34.04 -22.24
CA ASN A 291 -7.76 -34.37 -22.66
C ASN A 291 -7.32 -35.78 -22.24
N ALA A 292 -8.12 -36.50 -21.46
CA ALA A 292 -7.83 -37.87 -21.08
C ALA A 292 -7.75 -38.72 -22.36
N PRO A 293 -6.58 -39.29 -22.69
CA PRO A 293 -6.45 -40.12 -23.87
C PRO A 293 -7.35 -41.35 -23.69
N LYS A 294 -8.29 -41.56 -24.62
CA LYS A 294 -9.17 -42.73 -24.62
C LYS A 294 -8.39 -44.03 -24.73
N VAL A 295 -7.23 -43.97 -25.38
CA VAL A 295 -6.28 -45.07 -25.51
C VAL A 295 -4.97 -44.59 -24.89
N THR A 296 -4.62 -45.16 -23.72
CA THR A 296 -3.44 -44.77 -22.94
C THR A 296 -2.15 -45.36 -23.47
N HIS A 297 -2.25 -46.55 -24.09
CA HIS A 297 -1.15 -47.24 -24.73
C HIS A 297 -1.74 -48.20 -25.77
N ASP A 298 -1.20 -48.21 -26.99
CA ASP A 298 -1.44 -49.30 -27.94
C ASP A 298 -0.63 -50.50 -27.44
N PHE A 299 -1.28 -51.42 -26.72
CA PHE A 299 -0.62 -52.56 -26.10
C PHE A 299 -0.21 -53.64 -27.11
N ASP A 300 -0.81 -53.65 -28.32
CA ASP A 300 -0.48 -54.64 -29.35
C ASP A 300 -0.74 -54.08 -30.76
N LYS A 301 0.26 -54.20 -31.64
CA LYS A 301 0.19 -53.78 -33.05
C LYS A 301 -0.83 -54.60 -33.85
N TYR A 302 -1.23 -55.77 -33.33
CA TYR A 302 -2.16 -56.70 -33.95
C TYR A 302 -3.46 -56.91 -33.15
N ALA A 303 -3.74 -56.09 -32.13
CA ALA A 303 -4.98 -56.23 -31.34
C ALA A 303 -6.25 -56.17 -32.20
N ASP A 304 -6.21 -55.38 -33.28
CA ASP A 304 -7.32 -55.26 -34.23
C ASP A 304 -7.56 -56.54 -35.03
N VAL A 305 -6.62 -57.48 -35.10
CA VAL A 305 -6.80 -58.76 -35.83
C VAL A 305 -7.85 -59.65 -35.13
N PHE A 306 -8.01 -59.52 -33.82
CA PHE A 306 -8.85 -60.41 -33.01
C PHE A 306 -10.21 -59.82 -32.61
N GLN A 307 -10.57 -58.62 -33.08
CA GLN A 307 -11.89 -58.01 -32.80
C GLN A 307 -12.83 -58.15 -34.01
N GLY A 308 -13.73 -59.14 -34.01
CA GLY A 308 -14.76 -59.36 -35.06
C GLY A 308 -14.94 -60.83 -35.43
N ASP A 309 -15.78 -61.11 -36.43
CA ASP A 309 -15.88 -62.45 -37.04
C ASP A 309 -14.66 -62.71 -37.93
N GLU A 310 -13.93 -63.79 -37.63
CA GLU A 310 -12.62 -64.13 -38.23
C GLU A 310 -12.67 -64.27 -39.76
N GLU A 311 -13.82 -64.72 -40.31
CA GLU A 311 -13.98 -65.00 -41.74
C GLU A 311 -14.09 -63.74 -42.60
N GLU A 312 -14.71 -62.67 -42.10
CA GLU A 312 -14.88 -61.42 -42.86
C GLU A 312 -13.57 -60.63 -42.92
N LYS A 313 -12.83 -60.60 -41.81
CA LYS A 313 -11.51 -59.94 -41.75
C LYS A 313 -10.45 -60.66 -42.58
N ALA A 314 -10.49 -61.99 -42.64
CA ALA A 314 -9.60 -62.76 -43.49
C ALA A 314 -9.81 -62.45 -44.98
N LYS A 315 -11.07 -62.28 -45.41
CA LYS A 315 -11.40 -61.86 -46.78
C LYS A 315 -10.94 -60.43 -47.06
N GLU A 316 -11.19 -59.51 -46.13
CA GLU A 316 -10.78 -58.11 -46.29
C GLU A 316 -9.25 -57.94 -46.37
N LEU A 317 -8.48 -58.78 -45.65
CA LEU A 317 -7.02 -58.79 -45.73
C LEU A 317 -6.52 -59.33 -47.07
N LEU A 318 -7.11 -60.42 -47.58
CA LEU A 318 -6.77 -60.95 -48.90
C LEU A 318 -7.09 -59.95 -50.02
N GLU A 319 -8.25 -59.28 -49.95
CA GLU A 319 -8.61 -58.24 -50.91
C GLU A 319 -7.65 -57.04 -50.86
N LYS A 320 -7.16 -56.66 -49.67
CA LYS A 320 -6.16 -55.60 -49.53
C LYS A 320 -4.79 -56.02 -50.05
N GLU A 321 -4.36 -57.26 -49.80
CA GLU A 321 -3.10 -57.79 -50.34
C GLU A 321 -3.15 -57.84 -51.88
N GLU A 322 -4.26 -58.30 -52.47
CA GLU A 322 -4.45 -58.29 -53.93
C GLU A 322 -4.44 -56.85 -54.51
N GLN A 323 -5.03 -55.88 -53.80
CA GLN A 323 -5.00 -54.48 -54.20
C GLN A 323 -3.60 -53.86 -54.11
N GLU A 324 -2.85 -54.15 -53.03
CA GLU A 324 -1.47 -53.67 -52.87
C GLU A 324 -0.54 -54.29 -53.92
N GLU A 325 -0.69 -55.59 -54.23
CA GLU A 325 0.06 -56.24 -55.31
C GLU A 325 -0.27 -55.65 -56.69
N ALA A 326 -1.55 -55.33 -56.95
CA ALA A 326 -1.97 -54.68 -58.19
C ALA A 326 -1.41 -53.26 -58.32
N GLU A 327 -1.45 -52.45 -57.25
CA GLU A 327 -0.85 -51.11 -57.24
C GLU A 327 0.68 -51.15 -57.38
N GLU A 328 1.35 -52.14 -56.77
CA GLU A 328 2.79 -52.29 -56.89
C GLU A 328 3.19 -52.75 -58.30
N ALA A 329 2.39 -53.62 -58.94
CA ALA A 329 2.56 -54.00 -60.34
C ALA A 329 2.35 -52.82 -61.29
N GLU A 330 1.35 -51.97 -61.03
CA GLU A 330 1.11 -50.74 -61.80
C GLU A 330 2.27 -49.75 -61.65
N ARG A 331 2.77 -49.54 -60.43
CA ARG A 331 3.97 -48.71 -60.17
C ARG A 331 5.21 -49.24 -60.89
N LYS A 332 5.44 -50.56 -60.87
CA LYS A 332 6.54 -51.21 -61.61
C LYS A 332 6.39 -51.04 -63.12
N ALA A 333 5.17 -51.14 -63.66
CA ALA A 333 4.89 -50.94 -65.07
C ALA A 333 5.13 -49.48 -65.50
N ILE A 334 4.71 -48.50 -64.70
CA ILE A 334 4.97 -47.07 -64.93
C ILE A 334 6.48 -46.79 -64.89
N GLU A 335 7.21 -47.36 -63.92
CA GLU A 335 8.66 -47.20 -63.82
C GLU A 335 9.39 -47.79 -65.03
N GLU A 336 8.95 -48.96 -65.52
CA GLU A 336 9.51 -49.59 -66.71
C GLU A 336 9.22 -48.78 -67.98
N GLN A 337 8.01 -48.24 -68.12
CA GLN A 337 7.65 -47.32 -69.21
C GLN A 337 8.54 -46.07 -69.21
N HIS A 338 8.77 -45.49 -68.04
CA HIS A 338 9.62 -44.30 -67.89
C HIS A 338 11.09 -44.60 -68.22
N LYS A 339 11.60 -45.79 -67.84
CA LYS A 339 12.93 -46.29 -68.26
C LYS A 339 13.01 -46.49 -69.78
N ARG A 340 11.97 -47.03 -70.42
CA ARG A 340 11.90 -47.19 -71.88
C ARG A 340 11.88 -45.84 -72.61
N MET A 341 11.14 -44.86 -72.10
CA MET A 341 11.11 -43.50 -72.65
C MET A 341 12.48 -42.80 -72.54
N LYS A 342 13.14 -42.88 -71.38
CA LYS A 342 14.52 -42.39 -71.21
C LYS A 342 15.49 -43.02 -72.20
N LYS A 343 15.46 -44.35 -72.37
CA LYS A 343 16.30 -45.04 -73.37
C LYS A 343 16.00 -44.60 -74.81
N LYS A 344 14.73 -44.38 -75.16
CA LYS A 344 14.33 -43.84 -76.47
C LYS A 344 14.85 -42.42 -76.69
N ASP A 345 14.78 -41.58 -75.67
CA ASP A 345 15.28 -40.20 -75.75
C ASP A 345 16.81 -40.12 -75.80
N GLU A 346 17.52 -40.98 -75.07
CA GLU A 346 18.97 -41.15 -75.21
C GLU A 346 19.35 -41.61 -76.63
N MET A 347 18.61 -42.59 -77.18
CA MET A 347 18.85 -43.07 -78.54
C MET A 347 18.52 -42.01 -79.60
N LYS A 348 17.49 -41.17 -79.39
CA LYS A 348 17.19 -39.99 -80.23
C LYS A 348 18.31 -38.96 -80.14
N LYS A 349 18.82 -38.65 -78.94
CA LYS A 349 19.96 -37.75 -78.76
C LYS A 349 21.22 -38.28 -79.45
N LEU A 350 21.48 -39.58 -79.38
CA LEU A 350 22.59 -40.24 -80.08
C LEU A 350 22.43 -40.18 -81.61
N LYS A 351 21.21 -40.39 -82.12
CA LYS A 351 20.89 -40.20 -83.56
C LYS A 351 21.06 -38.76 -84.01
N GLN A 352 20.61 -37.78 -83.22
CA GLN A 352 20.79 -36.36 -83.51
C GLN A 352 22.27 -35.96 -83.47
N LEU A 353 23.06 -36.47 -82.52
CA LEU A 353 24.52 -36.29 -82.48
C LEU A 353 25.24 -36.93 -83.67
N ALA A 354 24.79 -38.10 -84.12
CA ALA A 354 25.31 -38.75 -85.33
C ALA A 354 24.96 -37.97 -86.60
N GLN A 355 23.74 -37.43 -86.71
CA GLN A 355 23.34 -36.52 -87.78
C GLN A 355 24.14 -35.20 -87.73
N ALA A 356 24.34 -34.62 -86.55
CA ALA A 356 25.17 -33.44 -86.35
C ALA A 356 26.64 -33.67 -86.69
N LYS A 357 27.19 -34.88 -86.49
CA LYS A 357 28.53 -35.26 -86.97
C LYS A 357 28.57 -35.39 -88.50
N LYS A 358 27.51 -35.89 -89.14
CA LYS A 358 27.40 -35.92 -90.61
C LYS A 358 27.29 -34.50 -91.20
N THR A 359 26.51 -33.61 -90.60
CA THR A 359 26.40 -32.21 -91.04
C THR A 359 27.63 -31.37 -90.67
N GLY A 360 28.30 -31.65 -89.55
CA GLY A 360 29.58 -31.05 -89.17
C GLY A 360 30.74 -31.38 -90.13
N LYS A 361 30.73 -32.56 -90.76
CA LYS A 361 31.63 -32.89 -91.88
C LYS A 361 31.33 -32.09 -93.15
N ALA A 362 30.09 -31.63 -93.34
CA ALA A 362 29.70 -30.76 -94.45
C ALA A 362 29.99 -29.27 -94.17
N LEU A 363 29.91 -28.82 -92.92
CA LEU A 363 30.17 -27.43 -92.50
C LEU A 363 31.66 -27.10 -92.29
N ALA A 364 32.54 -28.10 -92.18
CA ALA A 364 34.00 -27.90 -92.15
C ALA A 364 34.63 -27.47 -93.50
N LYS A 365 33.89 -27.52 -94.62
CA LYS A 365 34.33 -27.00 -95.93
C LYS A 365 34.00 -25.53 -96.18
N GLY A 366 33.26 -24.86 -95.29
CA GLY A 366 32.81 -23.50 -95.55
C GLY A 366 32.69 -22.66 -94.29
N LYS A 367 33.82 -22.08 -93.84
CA LYS A 367 33.97 -20.77 -93.15
C LYS A 367 35.17 -20.76 -92.19
N LYS A 368 36.37 -20.47 -92.72
CA LYS A 368 37.46 -19.72 -92.03
C LYS A 368 38.66 -19.44 -92.96
N LYS A 369 38.46 -18.55 -93.95
CA LYS A 369 39.13 -17.24 -93.96
C LYS A 369 38.04 -16.32 -93.38
N GLN A 370 38.18 -15.47 -92.37
CA GLN A 370 39.23 -14.79 -91.60
C GLN A 370 38.41 -14.10 -90.45
N LYS A 371 38.90 -13.62 -89.31
CA LYS A 371 40.22 -13.46 -88.70
C LYS A 371 39.96 -12.93 -87.26
N THR A 372 40.90 -13.23 -86.37
CA THR A 372 41.43 -12.40 -85.27
C THR A 372 40.53 -11.89 -84.12
N THR A 373 41.16 -11.82 -82.93
CA THR A 373 40.79 -11.10 -81.68
C THR A 373 39.50 -11.57 -81.00
N LEU A 374 39.49 -12.53 -80.06
CA LEU A 374 40.01 -12.50 -78.68
C LEU A 374 39.67 -11.23 -77.86
N LYS A 375 38.66 -11.40 -76.99
CA LYS A 375 38.68 -11.17 -75.53
C LYS A 375 38.87 -9.74 -74.98
N ALA A 376 37.79 -9.22 -74.41
CA ALA A 376 37.75 -8.66 -73.05
C ALA A 376 36.33 -8.92 -72.48
N LYS A 377 36.18 -9.81 -71.49
CA LYS A 377 36.07 -9.52 -70.05
C LYS A 377 34.92 -8.54 -69.72
N LYS A 378 33.82 -9.01 -69.12
CA LYS A 378 33.60 -9.36 -67.68
C LYS A 378 33.47 -8.16 -66.74
N LYS A 379 32.26 -8.00 -66.17
CA LYS A 379 31.87 -8.01 -64.73
C LYS A 379 30.57 -7.19 -64.59
N GLY A 380 29.60 -7.51 -63.74
CA GLY A 380 29.48 -8.46 -62.63
C GLY A 380 28.02 -8.96 -62.48
N LYS A 381 27.81 -10.17 -61.96
CA LYS A 381 27.52 -10.54 -60.54
C LYS A 381 26.06 -10.26 -60.15
N ASN A 382 25.22 -11.31 -60.03
CA ASN A 382 24.87 -12.08 -58.81
C ASN A 382 23.64 -11.47 -58.10
N LYS A 383 22.69 -12.14 -57.43
CA LYS A 383 22.33 -13.54 -57.04
C LYS A 383 21.08 -13.41 -56.10
N VAL A 384 20.46 -14.54 -55.70
CA VAL A 384 19.58 -14.77 -54.50
C VAL A 384 18.07 -14.51 -54.75
N GLU A 385 17.20 -15.53 -54.83
CA GLU A 385 16.59 -16.48 -53.85
C GLU A 385 15.41 -15.92 -53.02
N ALA A 386 14.35 -16.75 -52.99
CA ALA A 386 13.44 -17.10 -51.89
C ALA A 386 12.17 -16.27 -51.55
N ASP A 387 11.14 -17.10 -51.30
CA ASP A 387 9.94 -16.98 -50.45
C ASP A 387 8.63 -16.34 -50.97
N ASP A 388 7.66 -17.25 -51.12
CA ASP A 388 6.21 -17.05 -51.16
C ASP A 388 5.63 -17.38 -49.78
N SER A 389 4.77 -16.50 -49.25
CA SER A 389 3.80 -16.81 -48.21
C SER A 389 2.59 -15.89 -48.36
N ASP A 390 1.42 -16.47 -48.58
CA ASP A 390 0.10 -15.95 -48.19
C ASP A 390 -0.66 -17.08 -47.46
#